data_AF-A0AA40WEP5-F1
#
_entry.id   AF-A0AA40WEP5-F1
#
_cell.length_a   1.000
_cell.length_b   1.000
_cell.length_c   1.000
_cell.angle_alpha   90.00
_cell.angle_beta   90.00
_cell.angle_gamma   90.00
#
_symmetry.space_group_name_H-M   'P 1'
#
loop_
_entity.id
_entity.type
_entity.pdbx_description
1 polymer ?
#
loop_
_entity_poly.entity_id
_entity_poly.type
_entity_poly.pdbx_seq_one_letter_code
_entity_poly.pdbx_strand_id
1 'polypeptide(L)'
;MSYDLGIFYTEHPQSDSMAMDRYIAFCEQNDLTTYIEPSPKVKDFVQDLTKTYPQLNDWPEDDIDNCPWSNDFDISEGHVIISMSFSRAEEISNLIIQLATKYGLVGIDPQSGAIFTAPADLYISKKPWWKFW
;
A
#
# COMPACT_ATOMS: atom_id res chain seq x y z
N MET A 1 -8.46 -15.88 5.38
CA MET A 1 -8.45 -14.42 5.66
C MET A 1 -7.19 -13.87 5.03
N SER A 2 -7.27 -12.72 4.35
CA SER A 2 -6.13 -12.02 3.73
C SER A 2 -5.69 -10.84 4.60
N TYR A 3 -4.44 -10.45 4.47
CA TYR A 3 -3.88 -9.21 4.99
C TYR A 3 -3.61 -8.29 3.79
N ASP A 4 -4.29 -7.16 3.75
CA ASP A 4 -4.28 -6.25 2.59
C ASP A 4 -3.51 -4.98 2.94
N LEU A 5 -2.70 -4.46 2.02
CA LEU A 5 -2.03 -3.17 2.17
C LEU A 5 -2.34 -2.27 0.97
N GLY A 6 -2.59 -0.99 1.23
CA GLY A 6 -2.73 0.04 0.20
C GLY A 6 -1.45 0.86 0.07
N ILE A 7 -0.94 1.02 -1.15
CA ILE A 7 0.23 1.85 -1.43
C ILE A 7 -0.16 2.85 -2.51
N PHE A 8 0.08 4.13 -2.29
CA PHE A 8 -0.30 5.16 -3.26
C PHE A 8 0.66 6.33 -3.31
N TYR A 9 0.65 7.03 -4.43
CA TYR A 9 1.35 8.29 -4.61
C TYR A 9 0.44 9.47 -4.24
N THR A 10 1.04 10.48 -3.60
CA THR A 10 0.43 11.80 -3.45
C THR A 10 1.49 12.85 -3.18
N GLU A 11 1.23 14.09 -3.59
CA GLU A 11 2.00 15.26 -3.16
C GLU A 11 1.33 16.00 -1.98
N HIS A 12 0.19 15.49 -1.53
CA HIS A 12 -0.62 16.13 -0.50
C HIS A 12 -0.46 15.42 0.85
N PRO A 13 -0.33 16.19 1.94
CA PRO A 13 -0.27 15.62 3.28
C PRO A 13 -1.47 14.72 3.60
N GLN A 14 -1.19 13.58 4.24
CA GLN A 14 -2.14 12.56 4.63
C GLN A 14 -2.15 12.38 6.14
N SER A 15 -3.36 12.30 6.70
CA SER A 15 -3.60 11.72 8.01
C SER A 15 -4.09 10.28 7.87
N ASP A 16 -4.05 9.51 8.96
CA ASP A 16 -4.54 8.11 8.96
C ASP A 16 -5.96 7.99 8.40
N SER A 17 -6.88 8.89 8.78
CA SER A 17 -8.26 8.88 8.28
C SER A 17 -8.33 9.22 6.79
N MET A 18 -7.55 10.18 6.30
CA MET A 18 -7.55 10.54 4.88
C MET A 18 -7.01 9.41 4.02
N ALA A 19 -5.94 8.73 4.48
CA ALA A 19 -5.39 7.58 3.78
C ALA A 19 -6.37 6.40 3.78
N MET A 20 -7.09 6.18 4.89
CA MET A 20 -8.14 5.17 4.97
C MET A 20 -9.31 5.48 4.03
N ASP A 21 -9.76 6.75 3.97
CA ASP A 21 -10.82 7.17 3.05
C ASP A 21 -10.40 6.95 1.58
N ARG A 22 -9.13 7.22 1.23
CA ARG A 22 -8.58 6.90 -0.10
C ARG A 22 -8.57 5.40 -0.37
N TYR A 23 -8.15 4.58 0.59
CA TYR A 23 -8.17 3.12 0.45
C TYR A 23 -9.59 2.59 0.20
N ILE A 24 -10.57 3.03 0.99
CA ILE A 24 -11.98 2.67 0.81
C ILE A 24 -12.45 3.09 -0.58
N ALA A 25 -12.08 4.30 -1.03
CA ALA A 25 -12.43 4.76 -2.36
C ALA A 25 -11.86 3.86 -3.46
N PHE A 26 -10.59 3.44 -3.37
CA PHE A 26 -9.99 2.50 -4.32
C PHE A 26 -10.76 1.18 -4.42
N CYS A 27 -11.27 0.67 -3.30
CA CYS A 27 -12.03 -0.58 -3.26
C CYS A 27 -13.48 -0.45 -3.77
N GLU A 28 -14.13 0.69 -3.52
CA GLU A 28 -15.60 0.79 -3.63
C GLU A 28 -16.09 1.71 -4.76
N GLN A 29 -15.27 2.65 -5.24
CA GLN A 29 -15.69 3.66 -6.19
C GLN A 29 -15.40 3.24 -7.64
N ASN A 30 -16.36 3.50 -8.52
CA ASN A 30 -16.18 3.26 -9.95
C ASN A 30 -15.39 4.40 -10.65
N ASP A 31 -15.42 5.61 -10.08
CA ASP A 31 -14.67 6.77 -10.59
C ASP A 31 -13.63 7.19 -9.55
N LEU A 32 -12.37 6.97 -9.89
CA LEU A 32 -11.22 7.25 -9.03
C LEU A 32 -10.49 8.55 -9.40
N THR A 33 -11.04 9.36 -10.31
CA THR A 33 -10.38 10.56 -10.84
C THR A 33 -9.94 11.54 -9.74
N THR A 34 -10.68 11.64 -8.64
CA THR A 34 -10.35 12.51 -7.50
C THR A 34 -9.43 11.88 -6.46
N TYR A 35 -9.17 10.58 -6.55
CA TYR A 35 -8.42 9.80 -5.57
C TYR A 35 -7.07 9.30 -6.09
N ILE A 36 -6.82 9.37 -7.40
CA ILE A 36 -5.60 8.90 -8.04
C ILE A 36 -4.77 10.10 -8.50
N GLU A 37 -3.51 10.12 -8.08
CA GLU A 37 -2.48 11.01 -8.61
C GLU A 37 -1.50 10.13 -9.40
N PRO A 38 -1.47 10.21 -10.75
CA PRO A 38 -0.63 9.34 -11.57
C PRO A 38 0.86 9.56 -11.28
N SER A 39 1.62 8.48 -11.12
CA SER A 39 3.06 8.56 -10.88
C SER A 39 3.80 7.28 -11.30
N PRO A 40 4.94 7.40 -12.02
CA PRO A 40 5.74 6.23 -12.37
C PRO A 40 6.29 5.50 -11.13
N LYS A 41 6.37 6.17 -9.97
CA LYS A 41 6.86 5.59 -8.71
C LYS A 41 6.08 4.36 -8.26
N VAL A 42 4.77 4.31 -8.52
CA VAL A 42 3.93 3.14 -8.16
C VAL A 42 4.30 1.95 -9.05
N LYS A 43 4.48 2.18 -10.35
CA LYS A 43 4.95 1.17 -11.28
C LYS A 43 6.35 0.67 -10.92
N ASP A 44 7.28 1.56 -10.62
CA ASP A 44 8.65 1.19 -10.25
C ASP A 44 8.68 0.40 -8.93
N PHE A 45 7.81 0.76 -7.98
CA PHE A 45 7.60 0.00 -6.74
C PHE A 45 7.12 -1.43 -7.02
N VAL A 46 6.07 -1.60 -7.85
CA VAL A 46 5.55 -2.93 -8.21
C VAL A 46 6.62 -3.74 -8.95
N GLN A 47 7.35 -3.13 -9.88
CA GLN A 47 8.43 -3.80 -10.61
C GLN A 47 9.55 -4.28 -9.69
N ASP A 48 9.93 -3.51 -8.67
CA ASP A 48 10.95 -3.96 -7.71
C ASP A 48 10.43 -5.05 -6.77
N LEU A 49 9.18 -4.95 -6.31
CA LEU A 49 8.57 -5.98 -5.46
C LEU A 49 8.51 -7.33 -6.18
N THR A 50 8.09 -7.30 -7.44
CA THR A 50 7.89 -8.49 -8.28
C THR A 50 9.18 -9.16 -8.75
N LYS A 51 10.35 -8.52 -8.59
CA LYS A 51 11.65 -9.20 -8.78
C LYS A 51 11.93 -10.24 -7.70
N THR A 52 11.43 -10.04 -6.50
CA THR A 52 11.61 -10.95 -5.36
C THR A 52 10.42 -11.90 -5.23
N TYR A 53 9.20 -11.37 -5.36
CA TYR A 53 7.96 -12.12 -5.24
C TYR A 53 7.08 -11.85 -6.47
N PRO A 54 7.16 -12.70 -7.51
CA PRO A 54 6.32 -12.59 -8.71
C PRO A 54 4.84 -12.43 -8.36
N GLN A 55 4.04 -11.81 -9.23
CA GLN A 55 2.59 -11.74 -9.00
C GLN A 55 1.97 -13.14 -9.03
N LEU A 56 0.76 -13.29 -8.51
CA LEU A 56 0.09 -14.59 -8.38
C LEU A 56 0.00 -15.31 -9.74
N ASN A 57 -0.42 -14.61 -10.80
CA ASN A 57 -0.47 -15.18 -12.15
C ASN A 57 0.89 -15.54 -12.77
N ASP A 58 1.98 -14.94 -12.27
CA ASP A 58 3.35 -15.22 -12.72
C ASP A 58 4.07 -16.20 -11.77
N TRP A 59 3.40 -16.69 -10.73
CA TRP A 59 3.98 -17.60 -9.75
C TRP A 59 4.09 -19.03 -10.34
N PRO A 60 5.20 -19.76 -10.10
CA PRO A 60 5.33 -21.13 -10.57
C PRO A 60 4.23 -22.04 -10.01
N GLU A 61 3.50 -22.74 -10.88
CA GLU A 61 2.39 -23.63 -10.47
C GLU A 61 2.85 -24.73 -9.50
N ASP A 62 4.09 -25.21 -9.65
CA ASP A 62 4.70 -26.23 -8.79
C ASP A 62 5.13 -25.72 -7.40
N ASP A 63 5.09 -24.40 -7.18
CA ASP A 63 5.44 -23.74 -5.92
C ASP A 63 4.31 -22.86 -5.36
N ILE A 64 3.07 -23.04 -5.82
CA ILE A 64 1.93 -22.19 -5.47
C ILE A 64 1.63 -22.14 -3.96
N ASP A 65 1.93 -23.22 -3.23
CA ASP A 65 1.76 -23.29 -1.77
C ASP A 65 2.70 -22.33 -1.01
N ASN A 66 3.80 -21.90 -1.65
CA ASN A 66 4.70 -20.89 -1.11
C ASN A 66 4.38 -19.48 -1.61
N CYS A 67 3.43 -19.32 -2.53
CA CYS A 67 2.98 -18.01 -2.98
C CYS A 67 2.41 -17.22 -1.79
N PRO A 68 2.91 -16.00 -1.56
CA PRO A 68 2.38 -15.22 -0.45
C PRO A 68 1.08 -14.53 -0.77
N TRP A 69 0.76 -14.34 -2.05
CA TRP A 69 -0.37 -13.57 -2.50
C TRP A 69 -1.66 -14.36 -2.41
N SER A 70 -2.70 -13.69 -1.94
CA SER A 70 -4.06 -14.26 -1.89
C SER A 70 -4.90 -13.86 -3.11
N ASN A 71 -4.48 -12.82 -3.83
CA ASN A 71 -5.04 -12.35 -5.10
C ASN A 71 -3.90 -11.71 -5.93
N ASP A 72 -4.16 -11.47 -7.22
CA ASP A 72 -3.35 -10.53 -8.00
C ASP A 72 -3.42 -9.12 -7.41
N PHE A 73 -2.42 -8.29 -7.76
CA PHE A 73 -2.39 -6.90 -7.32
C PHE A 73 -3.43 -6.09 -8.10
N ASP A 74 -4.18 -5.26 -7.39
CA ASP A 74 -4.99 -4.22 -8.04
C ASP A 74 -4.09 -3.01 -8.29
N ILE A 75 -3.72 -2.78 -9.54
CA ILE A 75 -2.73 -1.77 -9.93
C ILE A 75 -3.38 -0.70 -10.78
N SER A 76 -3.15 0.56 -10.42
CA SER A 76 -3.48 1.73 -11.24
C SER A 76 -2.24 2.59 -11.52
N GLU A 77 -2.46 3.73 -12.18
CA GLU A 77 -1.40 4.71 -12.42
C GLU A 77 -0.91 5.45 -11.16
N GLY A 78 -1.63 5.36 -10.03
CA GLY A 78 -1.29 6.09 -8.80
C GLY A 78 -1.46 5.32 -7.48
N HIS A 79 -1.91 4.07 -7.53
CA HIS A 79 -1.95 3.19 -6.36
C HIS A 79 -1.78 1.71 -6.73
N VAL A 80 -1.47 0.90 -5.72
CA VAL A 80 -1.58 -0.56 -5.76
C VAL A 80 -2.18 -1.08 -4.46
N ILE A 81 -3.11 -2.04 -4.54
CA ILE A 81 -3.59 -2.84 -3.41
C ILE A 81 -2.96 -4.22 -3.49
N ILE A 82 -2.36 -4.65 -2.38
CA ILE A 82 -1.67 -5.94 -2.26
C ILE A 82 -2.38 -6.77 -1.21
N SER A 83 -2.90 -7.93 -1.61
CA SER A 83 -3.54 -8.90 -0.71
C SER A 83 -2.67 -10.13 -0.51
N MET A 84 -2.22 -10.38 0.72
CA MET A 84 -1.35 -11.50 1.07
C MET A 84 -1.95 -12.43 2.12
N SER A 85 -1.41 -13.64 2.24
CA SER A 85 -1.76 -14.55 3.34
C SER A 85 -1.22 -14.02 4.67
N PHE A 86 -2.02 -14.14 5.75
CA PHE A 86 -1.59 -13.70 7.08
C PHE A 86 -0.29 -14.33 7.57
N SER A 87 -0.04 -15.60 7.21
CA SER A 87 1.19 -16.32 7.58
C SER A 87 2.47 -15.74 6.97
N ARG A 88 2.34 -14.92 5.91
CA ARG A 88 3.45 -14.27 5.23
C ARG A 88 3.51 -12.76 5.48
N ALA A 89 2.51 -12.20 6.17
CA ALA A 89 2.36 -10.76 6.33
C ALA A 89 3.58 -10.09 7.00
N GLU A 90 4.15 -10.70 8.04
CA GLU A 90 5.30 -10.13 8.76
C GLU A 90 6.54 -10.01 7.86
N GLU A 91 6.88 -11.08 7.13
CA GLU A 91 8.04 -11.12 6.23
C GLU A 91 7.91 -10.06 5.12
N ILE A 92 6.73 -10.01 4.51
CA ILE A 92 6.52 -9.25 3.27
C ILE A 92 6.25 -7.78 3.54
N SER A 93 5.55 -7.46 4.64
CA SER A 93 5.31 -6.07 5.03
C SER A 93 6.62 -5.31 5.19
N ASN A 94 7.68 -5.95 5.69
CA ASN A 94 9.01 -5.33 5.81
C ASN A 94 9.58 -4.92 4.44
N LEU A 95 9.49 -5.78 3.43
CA LEU A 95 9.93 -5.46 2.06
C LEU A 95 9.06 -4.34 1.46
N ILE A 96 7.74 -4.42 1.64
CA ILE A 96 6.80 -3.40 1.17
C ILE A 96 7.12 -2.03 1.80
N ILE A 97 7.34 -1.97 3.11
CA ILE A 97 7.73 -0.75 3.82
C ILE A 97 9.02 -0.18 3.24
N GLN A 98 10.05 -1.00 3.05
CA GLN A 98 11.33 -0.57 2.49
C GLN A 98 11.18 0.01 1.08
N LEU A 99 10.46 -0.67 0.20
CA LEU A 99 10.24 -0.21 -1.17
C LEU A 99 9.35 1.04 -1.22
N ALA A 100 8.25 1.07 -0.48
CA ALA A 100 7.38 2.25 -0.41
C ALA A 100 8.15 3.47 0.09
N THR A 101 9.00 3.29 1.10
CA THR A 101 9.89 4.34 1.60
C THR A 101 10.91 4.78 0.54
N LYS A 102 11.55 3.84 -0.17
CA LYS A 102 12.51 4.10 -1.26
C LYS A 102 11.89 4.97 -2.36
N TYR A 103 10.65 4.68 -2.74
CA TYR A 103 9.95 5.40 -3.81
C TYR A 103 9.21 6.65 -3.32
N GLY A 104 9.17 6.90 -2.00
CA GLY A 104 8.47 8.02 -1.40
C GLY A 104 6.95 7.92 -1.59
N LEU A 105 6.40 6.73 -1.36
CA LEU A 105 4.96 6.42 -1.43
C LEU A 105 4.36 6.42 -0.02
N VAL A 106 3.04 6.61 0.05
CA VAL A 106 2.27 6.44 1.28
C VAL A 106 1.76 5.00 1.35
N GLY A 107 1.96 4.35 2.49
CA GLY A 107 1.48 3.00 2.78
C GLY A 107 0.47 3.02 3.94
N ILE A 108 -0.71 2.46 3.71
CA ILE A 108 -1.81 2.34 4.67
C ILE A 108 -2.11 0.87 4.95
N ASP A 109 -2.18 0.53 6.24
CA ASP A 109 -2.72 -0.74 6.71
C ASP A 109 -4.20 -0.51 7.05
N PRO A 110 -5.14 -1.02 6.24
CA PRO A 110 -6.57 -0.88 6.46
C PRO A 110 -7.11 -1.75 7.60
N GLN A 111 -6.37 -2.76 8.07
CA GLN A 111 -6.75 -3.56 9.24
C GLN A 111 -6.54 -2.78 10.54
N SER A 112 -5.46 -1.98 10.62
CA SER A 112 -5.23 -1.08 11.76
C SER A 112 -5.78 0.33 11.55
N GLY A 113 -6.04 0.72 10.30
CA GLY A 113 -6.46 2.07 9.91
C GLY A 113 -5.35 3.11 10.07
N ALA A 114 -4.08 2.70 9.93
CA ALA A 114 -2.92 3.53 10.20
C ALA A 114 -1.92 3.56 9.05
N ILE A 115 -1.36 4.74 8.78
CA ILE A 115 -0.24 4.88 7.85
C ILE A 115 0.99 4.22 8.49
N PHE A 116 1.56 3.23 7.81
CA PHE A 116 2.78 2.55 8.26
C PHE A 116 4.05 3.18 7.68
N THR A 117 3.95 3.89 6.55
CA THR A 117 5.04 4.67 5.97
C THR A 117 4.51 5.81 5.11
N ALA A 118 5.21 6.94 5.14
CA ALA A 118 4.99 8.08 4.26
C ALA A 118 6.25 8.96 4.26
N PRO A 119 6.48 9.78 3.21
CA PRO A 119 7.45 10.87 3.28
C PRO A 119 7.18 11.76 4.50
N ALA A 120 8.24 12.22 5.16
CA ALA A 120 8.14 12.89 6.45
C ALA A 120 7.32 14.20 6.42
N ASP A 121 7.35 14.88 5.28
CA ASP A 121 6.59 16.10 5.00
C ASP A 121 5.12 15.84 4.64
N LEU A 122 4.77 14.58 4.33
CA LEU A 122 3.41 14.19 3.97
C LEU A 122 2.62 13.57 5.13
N TYR A 123 3.23 13.17 6.25
CA TYR A 123 2.45 12.61 7.37
C TYR A 123 1.94 13.69 8.35
N ILE A 124 0.61 13.81 8.46
CA ILE A 124 -0.04 14.65 9.48
C ILE A 124 -0.28 13.81 10.74
N SER A 125 0.65 13.89 11.70
CA SER A 125 0.42 13.33 13.03
C SER A 125 -0.73 14.04 13.77
N LYS A 126 -1.57 13.29 14.48
CA LYS A 126 -2.51 13.87 15.44
C LYS A 126 -1.72 14.63 16.51
N LYS A 127 -1.90 15.96 16.58
CA LYS A 127 -1.34 16.74 17.68
C LYS A 127 -2.00 16.27 18.98
N PRO A 128 -1.22 15.99 20.04
CA PRO A 128 -1.80 15.62 21.32
C PRO A 128 -2.63 16.76 21.89
N TRP A 129 -3.81 16.43 22.42
CA TRP A 129 -4.78 17.37 23.00
C TRP A 129 -4.20 18.21 24.16
N TRP A 130 -3.09 17.79 24.78
CA TRP A 130 -2.43 18.48 25.88
C TRP A 130 -1.44 19.58 25.47
N LYS A 131 -1.16 19.78 24.17
CA LYS A 131 -0.23 20.82 23.69
C LYS A 131 -0.88 22.20 23.45
N PHE A 132 -2.11 22.42 23.93
CA PHE A 132 -2.82 23.70 23.87
C PHE A 132 -3.06 24.27 25.28
N TRP A 133 -1.99 24.36 26.10
CA TRP A 133 -1.96 25.13 27.36
C TRP A 133 -0.54 25.64 27.60
#